data_AF-A0A0F0HML5-F1
#
_entry.id   AF-A0A0F0HML5-F1
#
_cell.length_a   1.000
_cell.length_b   1.000
_cell.length_c   1.000
_cell.angle_alpha   90.00
_cell.angle_beta   90.00
_cell.angle_gamma   90.00
#
_symmetry.space_group_name_H-M   'P 1'
#
loop_
_entity.id
_entity.type
_entity.pdbx_description
1 polymer ?
#
loop_
_entity_poly.entity_id
_entity_poly.type
_entity_poly.pdbx_seq_one_letter_code
_entity_poly.pdbx_strand_id
1 'polypeptide(L)'
;GEQKGTDGTFQRYRVTLSAEAYAAAQTQLSTARRTALRAALGPGPVVLDLLLNDKDQLTEVHRSGPGPSGAANDTVQYSEFGGPLSVQAPADDDTVDAGTKGLPPLNP
;
A
#
# COMPACT_ATOMS: atom_id res chain seq x y z
N GLY A 1 19.00 -7.03 -10.86
CA GLY A 1 20.27 -6.27 -10.97
C GLY A 1 20.76 -6.01 -9.58
N GLU A 2 22.05 -6.17 -9.31
CA GLU A 2 22.60 -6.01 -7.96
C GLU A 2 22.88 -4.52 -7.67
N GLN A 3 22.47 -4.06 -6.49
CA GLN A 3 22.73 -2.72 -5.99
C GLN A 3 23.41 -2.84 -4.63
N LYS A 4 24.59 -2.26 -4.45
CA LYS A 4 25.23 -2.16 -3.13
C LYS A 4 24.74 -0.90 -2.42
N GLY A 5 24.22 -1.06 -1.21
CA GLY A 5 23.89 0.02 -0.28
C GLY A 5 24.82 0.02 0.92
N THR A 6 24.68 1.01 1.78
CA THR A 6 25.38 1.10 3.08
C THR A 6 25.09 -0.08 3.99
N ASP A 7 23.89 -0.67 3.88
CA ASP A 7 23.40 -1.72 4.78
C ASP A 7 23.52 -3.14 4.17
N GLY A 8 24.14 -3.28 2.99
CA GLY A 8 24.39 -4.58 2.38
C GLY A 8 24.21 -4.62 0.85
N THR A 9 24.09 -5.84 0.34
CA THR A 9 23.80 -6.11 -1.07
C THR A 9 22.31 -6.25 -1.27
N PHE A 10 21.79 -5.57 -2.28
CA PHE A 10 20.39 -5.62 -2.67
C PHE A 10 20.21 -6.16 -4.07
N GLN A 11 19.13 -6.89 -4.29
CA GLN A 11 18.70 -7.36 -5.60
C GLN A 11 17.48 -6.57 -6.07
N ARG A 12 17.62 -5.91 -7.22
CA ARG A 12 16.54 -5.20 -7.90
C ARG A 12 15.85 -6.11 -8.91
N TYR A 13 14.53 -6.26 -8.74
CA TYR A 13 13.64 -6.90 -9.70
C TYR A 13 12.72 -5.85 -10.31
N ARG A 14 12.40 -6.00 -11.59
CA ARG A 14 11.46 -5.13 -12.28
C ARG A 14 10.37 -5.97 -12.90
N VAL A 15 9.12 -5.60 -12.61
CA VAL A 15 7.93 -6.28 -13.14
C VAL A 15 7.04 -5.24 -13.80
N THR A 16 6.55 -5.55 -14.99
CA THR A 16 5.55 -4.75 -15.69
C THR A 16 4.27 -5.56 -15.78
N LEU A 17 3.16 -4.97 -15.34
CA LEU A 17 1.84 -5.61 -15.34
C LEU A 17 0.74 -4.60 -15.67
N SER A 18 -0.48 -5.08 -15.92
CA SER A 18 -1.62 -4.17 -16.12
C SER A 18 -2.10 -3.60 -14.80
N ALA A 19 -2.68 -2.39 -14.83
CA ALA A 19 -3.35 -1.81 -13.67
C ALA A 19 -4.49 -2.70 -13.13
N GLU A 20 -5.14 -3.47 -14.00
CA GLU A 20 -6.17 -4.45 -13.63
C GLU A 20 -5.58 -5.62 -12.82
N ALA A 21 -4.52 -6.25 -13.32
CA ALA A 21 -3.86 -7.35 -12.61
C ALA A 21 -3.31 -6.88 -11.26
N TYR A 22 -2.72 -5.68 -11.22
CA TYR A 22 -2.21 -5.10 -9.98
C TYR A 22 -3.31 -4.85 -8.95
N ALA A 23 -4.41 -4.21 -9.37
CA ALA A 23 -5.52 -3.91 -8.47
C ALA A 23 -6.23 -5.18 -8.00
N ALA A 24 -6.41 -6.18 -8.87
CA ALA A 24 -7.01 -7.47 -8.52
C ALA A 24 -6.19 -8.24 -7.49
N ALA A 25 -4.86 -8.15 -7.56
CA ALA A 25 -3.96 -8.78 -6.59
C ALA A 25 -4.05 -8.18 -5.17
N GLN A 26 -4.61 -6.97 -5.01
CA GLN A 26 -4.81 -6.34 -3.69
C GLN A 26 -6.07 -6.89 -2.99
N THR A 27 -6.05 -8.17 -2.63
CA THR A 27 -7.19 -8.89 -2.03
C THR A 27 -7.59 -8.35 -0.66
N GLN A 28 -6.66 -7.72 0.06
CA GLN A 28 -6.88 -7.04 1.34
C GLN A 28 -7.70 -5.75 1.22
N LEU A 29 -7.81 -5.17 0.02
CA LEU A 29 -8.63 -3.99 -0.22
C LEU A 29 -10.08 -4.39 -0.54
N SER A 30 -11.05 -3.55 -0.17
CA SER A 30 -12.43 -3.73 -0.63
C SER A 30 -12.55 -3.51 -2.15
N THR A 31 -13.61 -4.04 -2.77
CA THR A 31 -13.85 -3.86 -4.21
C THR A 31 -13.86 -2.39 -4.62
N ALA A 32 -14.50 -1.52 -3.83
CA ALA A 32 -14.52 -0.07 -4.11
C ALA A 32 -13.10 0.53 -4.10
N ARG A 33 -12.25 0.15 -3.14
CA ARG A 33 -10.86 0.61 -3.04
C ARG A 33 -10.01 0.08 -4.21
N ARG A 34 -10.21 -1.18 -4.64
CA ARG A 34 -9.53 -1.72 -5.84
C ARG A 34 -9.91 -0.97 -7.11
N THR A 35 -11.19 -0.62 -7.27
CA THR A 35 -11.64 0.18 -8.42
C THR A 35 -11.02 1.58 -8.42
N ALA A 36 -10.99 2.25 -7.27
CA ALA A 36 -10.34 3.55 -7.13
C ALA A 36 -8.83 3.47 -7.41
N LEU A 37 -8.14 2.44 -6.91
CA LEU A 37 -6.73 2.20 -7.20
C LEU A 37 -6.47 2.03 -8.70
N ARG A 38 -7.28 1.21 -9.38
CA ARG A 38 -7.17 1.02 -10.84
C ARG A 38 -7.35 2.35 -11.59
N ALA A 39 -8.32 3.17 -11.19
CA ALA A 39 -8.53 4.49 -11.77
C ALA A 39 -7.33 5.43 -11.53
N ALA A 40 -6.76 5.42 -10.33
CA ALA A 40 -5.61 6.24 -9.96
C ALA A 40 -4.32 5.86 -10.70
N LEU A 41 -4.14 4.57 -11.03
CA LEU A 41 -3.00 4.09 -11.82
C LEU A 41 -3.12 4.45 -13.30
N GLY A 42 -4.34 4.64 -13.80
CA GLY A 42 -4.63 4.99 -15.18
C GLY A 42 -4.61 3.80 -16.15
N PRO A 43 -5.03 4.01 -17.41
CA PRO A 43 -5.07 2.98 -18.45
C PRO A 43 -3.66 2.78 -19.03
N GLY A 44 -2.83 2.00 -18.36
CA GLY A 44 -1.53 1.62 -18.89
C GLY A 44 -0.76 0.67 -17.99
N PRO A 45 0.49 0.34 -18.37
CA PRO A 45 1.30 -0.57 -17.59
C PRO A 45 1.68 0.07 -16.26
N VAL A 46 1.56 -0.74 -15.21
CA VAL A 46 2.13 -0.48 -13.90
C VAL A 46 3.49 -1.17 -13.86
N VAL A 47 4.51 -0.41 -13.50
CA VAL A 47 5.87 -0.92 -13.31
C VAL A 47 6.16 -0.93 -11.81
N LEU A 48 6.59 -2.09 -11.32
CA LEU A 48 7.08 -2.29 -9.97
C LEU A 48 8.58 -2.55 -10.03
N ASP A 49 9.35 -1.71 -9.35
CA ASP A 49 10.74 -1.97 -9.01
C ASP A 49 10.77 -2.45 -7.55
N LEU A 50 11.23 -3.68 -7.35
CA LEU A 50 11.32 -4.33 -6.05
C LEU A 50 12.79 -4.42 -5.66
N LEU A 51 13.11 -4.04 -4.42
CA LEU A 51 14.45 -4.17 -3.86
C LEU A 51 14.40 -5.17 -2.70
N LEU A 52 15.15 -6.26 -2.83
CA LEU A 52 15.28 -7.28 -1.79
C LEU A 52 16.69 -7.25 -1.20
N ASN A 53 16.83 -7.48 0.10
CA ASN A 53 18.14 -7.65 0.74
C ASN A 53 18.68 -9.08 0.56
N ASP A 54 19.84 -9.35 1.15
CA ASP A 54 20.54 -10.64 1.15
C ASP A 54 19.78 -11.80 1.85
N LYS A 55 18.72 -11.47 2.60
CA LYS A 55 17.84 -12.43 3.29
C LYS A 55 16.50 -12.61 2.58
N ASP A 56 16.41 -12.21 1.31
CA ASP A 56 15.17 -12.21 0.51
C ASP A 56 14.02 -11.40 1.13
N GLN A 57 14.33 -10.40 1.96
CA GLN A 57 13.32 -9.50 2.52
C GLN A 57 13.15 -8.30 1.58
N LEU A 58 11.89 -7.97 1.27
CA LEU A 58 11.54 -6.80 0.47
C LEU A 58 11.77 -5.52 1.28
N THR A 59 12.74 -4.70 0.89
CA THR A 59 13.13 -3.47 1.58
C THR A 59 12.60 -2.21 0.91
N GLU A 60 12.34 -2.24 -0.38
CA GLU A 60 11.73 -1.12 -1.10
C GLU A 60 10.82 -1.61 -2.24
N VAL A 61 9.71 -0.91 -2.43
CA VAL A 61 8.85 -1.02 -3.61
C VAL A 61 8.69 0.37 -4.18
N HIS A 62 9.18 0.58 -5.41
CA HIS A 62 8.85 1.74 -6.21
C HIS A 62 7.80 1.34 -7.27
N ARG A 63 6.64 1.97 -7.21
CA ARG A 63 5.53 1.78 -8.14
C ARG A 63 5.42 2.99 -9.04
N SER A 64 5.39 2.76 -10.34
CA SER A 64 5.13 3.78 -11.34
C SER A 64 3.99 3.37 -12.27
N GLY A 65 3.15 4.32 -12.68
CA GLY A 65 2.08 4.12 -13.65
C GLY A 65 1.77 5.44 -14.36
N PRO A 66 0.98 5.43 -15.45
CA PRO A 66 0.71 6.63 -16.23
C PRO A 66 -0.08 7.69 -15.46
N GLY A 67 -0.99 7.28 -14.56
CA GLY A 67 -1.82 8.16 -13.74
C GLY A 67 -2.78 9.08 -14.54
N PRO A 68 -3.82 9.65 -13.90
CA PRO A 68 -4.77 10.55 -14.57
C PRO A 68 -4.22 11.98 -14.78
N SER A 69 -3.20 12.40 -14.01
CA SER A 69 -2.61 13.74 -14.05
C SER A 69 -1.11 13.74 -14.34
N GLY A 70 -0.59 12.64 -14.87
CA GLY A 70 0.84 12.38 -15.02
C GLY A 70 1.30 11.17 -14.19
N ALA A 71 2.59 10.83 -14.31
CA ALA A 71 3.13 9.58 -13.78
C ALA A 71 2.82 9.40 -12.28
N ALA A 72 1.99 8.41 -11.96
CA ALA A 72 1.70 8.00 -10.59
C ALA A 72 2.91 7.24 -10.05
N ASN A 73 3.74 7.92 -9.26
CA ASN A 73 4.93 7.34 -8.65
C ASN A 73 4.75 7.28 -7.13
N ASP A 74 5.00 6.11 -6.56
CA ASP A 74 4.90 5.86 -5.12
C ASP A 74 6.10 5.00 -4.68
N THR A 75 6.67 5.30 -3.52
CA THR A 75 7.79 4.54 -2.95
C THR A 75 7.44 4.14 -1.53
N VAL A 76 7.51 2.84 -1.26
CA VAL A 76 7.32 2.29 0.08
C VAL A 76 8.61 1.62 0.51
N GLN A 77 9.14 2.05 1.66
CA GLN A 77 10.31 1.44 2.28
C GLN A 77 9.90 0.60 3.48
N TYR A 78 10.48 -0.58 3.57
CA TYR A 78 10.28 -1.52 4.67
C TYR A 78 11.59 -1.65 5.45
N SER A 79 11.48 -1.51 6.76
CA SER A 79 12.58 -1.63 7.71
C SER A 79 12.07 -2.29 9.00
N GLU A 80 12.96 -2.50 9.97
CA GLU A 80 12.59 -3.06 11.30
C GLU A 80 11.84 -4.40 11.24
N PHE A 81 12.24 -5.28 10.32
CA PHE A 81 11.59 -6.58 10.10
C PHE A 81 11.56 -7.43 11.37
N GLY A 82 10.36 -7.83 11.80
CA GLY A 82 10.16 -8.66 12.99
C GLY A 82 10.40 -7.95 14.32
N GLY A 83 10.55 -6.62 14.30
CA GLY A 83 10.65 -5.81 15.51
C GLY A 83 9.32 -5.71 16.29
N PRO A 84 9.36 -5.29 17.56
CA PRO A 84 8.15 -5.07 18.35
C PRO A 84 7.36 -3.88 17.80
N LEU A 85 6.04 -4.06 17.60
CA LEU A 85 5.13 -2.97 17.25
C LEU A 85 4.38 -2.52 18.50
N SER A 86 4.59 -1.27 18.91
CA SER A 86 3.83 -0.64 19.99
C SER A 86 2.82 0.32 19.38
N VAL A 87 1.53 0.02 19.50
CA VAL A 87 0.44 0.90 19.07
C VAL A 87 -0.13 1.61 20.28
N GLN A 88 -0.18 2.94 20.23
CA GLN A 88 -0.85 3.73 21.25
C GLN A 88 -2.31 3.90 20.86
N ALA A 89 -3.22 3.70 21.81
CA ALA A 89 -4.61 4.09 21.62
C ALA A 89 -4.69 5.61 21.38
N PRO A 90 -5.61 6.08 20.51
CA PRO A 90 -5.96 7.50 20.46
C PRO A 90 -6.33 7.99 21.87
N ALA A 91 -6.15 9.28 22.14
CA ALA A 91 -6.63 9.86 23.39
C ALA A 91 -8.14 9.65 23.52
N ASP A 92 -8.66 9.52 24.75
CA ASP A 92 -10.08 9.25 25.00
C ASP A 92 -10.98 10.31 24.31
N ASP A 93 -10.56 11.58 24.31
CA ASP A 93 -11.28 12.70 23.68
C ASP A 93 -11.32 12.63 22.13
N ASP A 94 -10.40 11.87 21.51
CA ASP A 94 -10.35 11.65 20.06
C ASP A 94 -11.13 10.39 19.63
N THR A 95 -11.74 9.68 20.59
CA THR A 95 -12.59 8.53 20.32
C THR A 95 -14.06 8.91 20.45
N VAL A 96 -14.83 8.75 19.36
CA VAL A 96 -16.29 8.81 19.44
C VAL A 96 -16.77 7.41 19.82
N ASP A 97 -17.27 7.23 21.04
CA ASP A 97 -17.93 5.98 21.44
C ASP A 97 -19.22 5.83 20.60
N ALA A 98 -19.14 5.03 19.54
CA ALA A 98 -20.27 4.72 18.67
C ALA A 98 -21.25 3.71 19.32
N GLY A 99 -21.16 3.45 20.62
CA GLY A 99 -21.91 2.44 21.36
C GLY A 99 -23.40 2.73 21.62
N THR A 100 -23.93 3.94 21.34
CA THR A 100 -25.34 4.26 21.67
C THR A 100 -26.06 5.14 20.65
N LYS A 101 -25.86 4.95 19.33
CA LYS A 101 -26.80 5.52 18.36
C LYS A 101 -28.09 4.70 18.35
N GLY A 102 -28.90 4.86 19.40
CA GLY A 102 -30.25 4.32 19.47
C GLY A 102 -31.05 4.76 18.25
N LEU A 103 -31.82 3.84 17.67
CA LEU A 103 -32.73 4.13 16.57
C LEU A 103 -33.68 5.26 16.98
N PRO A 104 -33.98 6.22 16.09
CA PRO A 104 -34.93 7.29 16.40
C PRO A 104 -36.29 6.68 16.80
N PRO A 105 -37.00 7.24 17.79
CA PRO A 105 -38.25 6.69 18.25
C PRO A 105 -39.26 6.63 17.10
N LEU A 106 -39.94 5.48 16.97
CA LEU A 106 -41.14 5.39 16.14
C LEU A 106 -42.20 6.26 16.82
N ASN A 107 -42.55 7.37 16.19
CA ASN A 107 -43.64 8.23 16.65
C ASN A 107 -44.97 7.44 16.60
N PRO A 108 -45.86 7.60 17.59
CA PRO A 108 -47.12 6.85 17.68
C PRO A 108 -48.10 7.17 16.55
#